data_AF-A0A7J8RK34-F1
#
_entry.id   AF-A0A7J8RK34-F1
#
_cell.length_a   1.000
_cell.length_b   1.000
_cell.length_c   1.000
_cell.angle_alpha   90.00
_cell.angle_beta   90.00
_cell.angle_gamma   90.00
#
_symmetry.space_group_name_H-M   'P 1'
#
loop_
_entity.id
_entity.type
_entity.pdbx_description
1 polymer ?
#
loop_
_entity_poly.entity_id
_entity_poly.type
_entity_poly.pdbx_seq_one_letter_code
_entity_poly.pdbx_strand_id
1 'polypeptide(L)' 'MPTLAKLPYLGMLELHEEDFIGKEMFCCGQAFAKLESLSLKELNFLEEWKVSEGAMPCLW' A
#
# COMPACT_ATOMS: atom_id res chain seq x y z
N MET A 1 -6.28 4.71 13.36
CA MET A 1 -6.84 4.33 12.04
C MET A 1 -6.55 2.86 11.80
N PRO A 2 -7.52 2.06 11.30
CA PRO A 2 -7.22 0.72 10.82
C PRO A 2 -6.19 0.79 9.70
N THR A 3 -5.19 -0.08 9.75
CA THR A 3 -4.18 -0.20 8.69
C THR A 3 -4.57 -1.35 7.78
N LEU A 4 -4.52 -1.15 6.46
CA LEU A 4 -4.81 -2.19 5.47
C LEU A 4 -3.91 -3.44 5.66
N ALA A 5 -2.71 -3.22 6.20
CA ALA A 5 -1.76 -4.27 6.61
C ALA A 5 -2.32 -5.30 7.60
N LYS A 6 -3.43 -5.00 8.32
CA LYS A 6 -4.08 -5.94 9.23
C LYS A 6 -4.93 -7.00 8.51
N LEU A 7 -5.11 -6.89 7.20
CA LEU A 7 -5.88 -7.83 6.40
C LEU A 7 -4.97 -9.02 6.01
N PRO A 8 -5.11 -10.19 6.65
CA PRO A 8 -4.14 -11.29 6.55
C PRO A 8 -4.15 -12.04 5.20
N TYR A 9 -5.07 -11.68 4.31
CA TYR A 9 -5.26 -12.29 2.99
C TYR A 9 -5.38 -11.24 1.88
N LEU A 10 -4.89 -10.02 2.13
CA LEU A 10 -4.89 -8.99 1.10
C LEU A 10 -3.87 -9.35 0.02
N GLY A 11 -4.35 -9.98 -1.05
CA GLY A 11 -3.57 -10.36 -2.23
C GLY A 11 -3.54 -9.27 -3.31
N MET A 12 -4.55 -8.39 -3.33
CA MET A 12 -4.63 -7.29 -4.27
C MET A 12 -5.03 -6.02 -3.54
N LEU A 13 -4.33 -4.93 -3.85
CA LEU A 13 -4.65 -3.59 -3.39
C LEU A 13 -4.72 -2.66 -4.61
N GLU A 14 -5.86 -2.01 -4.77
CA GLU A 14 -6.07 -0.98 -5.79
C GLU A 14 -6.53 0.29 -5.08
N LEU A 15 -5.86 1.40 -5.39
CA LEU A 15 -6.17 2.74 -4.89
C LEU A 15 -6.31 3.68 -6.09
N HIS A 16 -7.46 4.34 -6.18
CA HIS A 16 -7.81 5.35 -7.18
C HIS A 16 -7.85 6.77 -6.59
N GLU A 17 -8.15 7.76 -7.43
CA GLU A 17 -8.12 9.20 -7.11
C GLU A 17 -8.77 9.57 -5.76
N GLU A 18 -9.95 9.02 -5.47
CA GLU A 18 -10.70 9.37 -4.25
C GLU A 18 -10.42 8.44 -3.06
N ASP A 19 -9.69 7.34 -3.26
CA ASP A 19 -9.42 6.34 -2.21
C ASP A 19 -8.38 6.84 -1.21
N PHE A 20 -7.52 7.77 -1.63
CA PHE A 20 -6.44 8.29 -0.79
C PHE A 20 -6.22 9.79 -1.02
N ILE A 21 -6.68 10.59 -0.04
CA ILE A 21 -6.46 12.05 0.02
C ILE A 21 -5.27 12.44 0.92
N GLY A 22 -4.50 11.46 1.39
CA GLY A 22 -3.33 11.71 2.22
C GLY A 22 -2.13 12.18 1.39
N LYS A 23 -1.18 12.85 2.05
CA LYS A 23 0.06 13.30 1.39
C LYS A 23 1.18 12.27 1.42
N GLU A 24 1.17 11.41 2.44
CA GLU A 24 2.24 10.44 2.67
C GLU A 24 1.66 9.03 2.88
N MET A 25 2.23 8.06 2.17
CA MET A 25 2.02 6.63 2.42
C MET A 25 3.30 6.01 2.96
N PHE A 26 3.14 5.11 3.94
CA PHE A 26 4.26 4.33 4.46
C PHE A 26 3.89 2.84 4.53
N CYS A 27 4.83 1.99 4.11
CA CYS A 27 4.72 0.55 4.21
C CYS A 27 5.99 0.03 4.89
N CYS A 28 5.83 -0.58 6.06
CA CYS A 28 6.95 -1.03 6.88
C CYS A 28 6.86 -2.48 7.33
N GLY A 29 8.01 -3.09 7.63
CA GLY A 29 8.07 -4.46 8.15
C GLY A 29 7.55 -5.49 7.15
N GLN A 30 6.65 -6.38 7.58
CA GLN A 30 5.94 -7.33 6.69
C GLN A 30 4.47 -6.94 6.51
N ALA A 31 4.19 -5.64 6.44
CA ALA A 31 2.83 -5.09 6.39
C ALA A 31 1.93 -5.75 5.32
N PHE A 32 2.50 -6.09 4.16
CA PHE A 32 1.80 -6.68 3.04
C PHE A 32 2.47 -7.97 2.57
N ALA A 33 2.67 -8.90 3.50
CA ALA A 33 3.39 -10.16 3.27
C ALA A 33 2.81 -11.07 2.17
N LYS A 34 1.54 -10.88 1.79
CA LYS A 34 0.84 -11.69 0.76
C LYS A 34 0.34 -10.85 -0.42
N LEU A 35 0.73 -9.58 -0.51
CA LEU A 35 0.26 -8.73 -1.58
C LEU A 35 0.97 -9.11 -2.88
N GLU A 36 0.18 -9.57 -3.85
CA GLU A 36 0.64 -10.06 -5.15
C GLU A 36 0.37 -9.06 -6.28
N SER A 37 -0.58 -8.14 -6.07
CA SER A 37 -0.93 -7.10 -7.04
C SER A 37 -1.15 -5.76 -6.36
N LEU A 38 -0.53 -4.73 -6.91
CA LEU A 38 -0.68 -3.35 -6.46
C LEU A 38 -0.96 -2.44 -7.64
N SER A 39 -2.04 -1.68 -7.55
CA SER A 39 -2.38 -0.63 -8.51
C SER A 39 -2.61 0.68 -7.79
N LEU A 40 -1.82 1.69 -8.14
CA LEU A 40 -1.97 3.06 -7.65
C LEU A 40 -2.28 3.93 -8.87
N LYS A 41 -3.49 4.48 -8.94
CA LYS A 41 -3.96 5.27 -10.08
C LYS A 41 -4.44 6.63 -9.62
N GLU A 42 -3.93 7.68 -10.26
CA GLU A 42 -4.44 9.05 -10.10
C GLU A 42 -4.48 9.53 -8.64
N LEU A 43 -3.52 9.07 -7.81
CA LEU A 43 -3.39 9.49 -6.40
C LEU A 43 -2.86 10.93 -6.30
N ASN A 44 -3.67 11.89 -6.70
CA ASN A 44 -3.29 13.29 -6.96
C ASN A 44 -2.76 14.02 -5.72
N PHE A 45 -3.10 13.55 -4.52
CA PHE A 45 -2.63 14.13 -3.26
C PHE A 45 -1.37 13.47 -2.70
N LEU A 46 -0.98 12.30 -3.22
CA LEU A 46 0.16 11.55 -2.72
C LEU A 46 1.46 12.22 -3.17
N GLU A 47 2.16 12.84 -2.22
CA GLU A 47 3.44 13.51 -2.46
C GLU A 47 4.62 12.55 -2.24
N GLU A 48 4.52 11.63 -1.26
CA GLU A 48 5.61 10.72 -0.92
C GLU A 48 5.11 9.31 -0.56
N TRP A 49 5.77 8.28 -1.10
CA TRP A 49 5.52 6.89 -0.75
C TRP A 49 6.80 6.20 -0.27
N LYS A 50 6.85 5.91 1.04
CA LYS A 50 7.96 5.25 1.73
C LYS A 50 7.71 3.75 1.84
N VAL A 51 8.52 2.95 1.18
CA VAL A 51 8.45 1.48 1.26
C VAL A 51 9.75 0.96 1.87
N SER A 52 9.69 0.35 3.05
CA SER A 52 10.87 -0.31 3.62
C SER A 52 11.12 -1.65 2.94
N GLU A 53 12.37 -2.09 2.95
CA GLU A 53 12.74 -3.44 2.53
C GLU A 53 11.85 -4.50 3.20
N GLY A 54 11.37 -5.47 2.41
CA GLY A 54 10.51 -6.55 2.90
C GLY A 54 9.05 -6.18 3.17
N ALA A 55 8.61 -4.92 2.95
CA ALA A 55 7.22 -4.50 3.17
C ALA A 55 6.19 -5.21 2.29
N MET A 56 6.57 -5.51 1.05
CA MET A 56 5.74 -6.18 0.04
C MET A 56 6.59 -7.25 -0.67
N PRO A 57 6.97 -8.34 0.02
CA PRO A 57 7.94 -9.29 -0.48
C PRO A 57 7.44 -10.12 -1.67
N CYS A 58 6.12 -10.15 -1.92
CA CYS A 58 5.51 -10.91 -3.01
C CYS A 58 5.25 -10.09 -4.29
N LEU A 59 5.52 -8.78 -4.29
CA LEU A 59 5.36 -7.92 -5.48
C LEU A 59 6.60 -7.90 -6.39
N TRP A 60 7.70 -8.53 -5.98
CA TRP A 60 9.03 -8.39 -6.58
C TRP A 60 9.52 -9.70 -7.16
#